data_AF-A0A662MWB2-F1
#
_entry.id   AF-A0A662MWB2-F1
#
_cell.length_a   1.000
_cell.length_b   1.000
_cell.length_c   1.000
_cell.angle_alpha   90.00
_cell.angle_beta   90.00
_cell.angle_gamma   90.00
#
_symmetry.space_group_name_H-M   'P 1'
#
loop_
_entity.id
_entity.type
_entity.pdbx_description
1 polymer ?
#
loop_
_entity_poly.entity_id
_entity_poly.type
_entity_poly.pdbx_seq_one_letter_code
_entity_poly.pdbx_strand_id
1 'polypeptide(L)'
;MEVPLNPLGRKEIHRLESTLLFGTLFRPEVLDLIKDPAERLTWVDSLAVAAGALAREKAGMTTSEIARELGRTEQTIRKHLKGESKAGQLVRETYELIKGGKLENVLTSLEECREYREKYENLKRELERIKDEIEKLLK
;
A
#
# COMPACT_ATOMS: atom_id res chain seq x y z
N MET A 1 13.57 -4.64 -10.97
CA MET A 1 14.05 -3.38 -10.34
C MET A 1 14.40 -3.72 -8.90
N GLU A 2 15.64 -3.50 -8.45
CA GLU A 2 16.04 -3.85 -7.08
C GLU A 2 15.60 -2.74 -6.09
N VAL A 3 15.01 -3.15 -4.96
CA VAL A 3 14.53 -2.24 -3.92
C VAL A 3 15.68 -1.97 -2.93
N PRO A 4 16.11 -0.70 -2.74
CA PRO A 4 17.25 -0.39 -1.89
C PRO A 4 16.87 -0.48 -0.41
N LEU A 5 17.06 -1.64 0.22
CA LEU A 5 16.69 -1.87 1.63
C LEU A 5 17.50 -1.02 2.62
N ASN A 6 18.72 -0.63 2.25
CA ASN A 6 19.56 0.31 2.98
C ASN A 6 19.92 1.47 2.02
N PRO A 7 18.99 2.40 1.78
CA PRO A 7 19.12 3.38 0.72
C PRO A 7 20.22 4.40 1.00
N LEU A 8 21.01 4.71 -0.03
CA LEU A 8 22.06 5.71 -0.01
C LEU A 8 21.63 6.98 -0.77
N GLY A 9 21.48 8.07 -0.01
CA GLY A 9 21.12 9.37 -0.55
C GLY A 9 19.66 9.48 -1.01
N ARG A 10 19.29 10.69 -1.45
CA ARG A 10 17.90 11.10 -1.63
C ARG A 10 17.12 10.24 -2.63
N LYS A 11 17.76 9.82 -3.72
CA LYS A 11 17.11 9.05 -4.80
C LYS A 11 16.69 7.66 -4.32
N GLU A 12 17.54 6.99 -3.57
CA GLU A 12 17.25 5.65 -3.06
C GLU A 12 16.27 5.70 -1.89
N ILE A 13 16.36 6.73 -1.03
CA ILE A 13 15.39 6.97 0.04
C ILE A 13 13.99 7.10 -0.55
N HIS A 14 13.84 7.95 -1.58
CA HIS A 14 12.56 8.16 -2.23
C HIS A 14 12.04 6.90 -2.94
N ARG A 15 12.95 6.09 -3.51
CA ARG A 15 12.59 4.80 -4.11
C ARG A 15 12.05 3.83 -3.04
N LEU A 16 12.76 3.64 -1.93
CA LEU A 16 12.29 2.79 -0.84
C LEU A 16 10.96 3.30 -0.26
N GLU A 17 10.84 4.61 -0.03
CA GLU A 17 9.61 5.26 0.42
C GLU A 17 8.43 4.95 -0.50
N SER A 18 8.61 5.16 -1.81
CA SER A 18 7.56 4.91 -2.81
C SER A 18 7.18 3.43 -2.85
N THR A 19 8.17 2.51 -2.84
CA THR A 19 7.90 1.07 -2.82
C THR A 19 7.15 0.65 -1.57
N LEU A 20 7.52 1.17 -0.39
CA LEU A 20 6.82 0.89 0.87
C LEU A 20 5.39 1.42 0.85
N LEU A 21 5.19 2.64 0.36
CA LEU A 21 3.87 3.24 0.29
C LEU A 21 2.94 2.47 -0.64
N PHE A 22 3.35 2.23 -1.89
CA PHE A 22 2.55 1.48 -2.86
C PHE A 22 2.33 0.04 -2.40
N GLY A 23 3.41 -0.62 -1.95
CA GLY A 23 3.31 -1.99 -1.45
C GLY A 23 2.36 -2.12 -0.26
N THR A 24 2.20 -1.07 0.56
CA THR A 24 1.25 -1.09 1.66
C THR A 24 -0.17 -0.74 1.22
N LEU A 25 -0.34 0.28 0.35
CA LEU A 25 -1.66 0.72 -0.13
C LEU A 25 -2.44 -0.36 -0.87
N PHE A 26 -1.76 -1.24 -1.60
CA PHE A 26 -2.40 -2.29 -2.40
C PHE A 26 -2.63 -3.60 -1.64
N ARG A 27 -2.36 -3.65 -0.34
CA ARG A 27 -2.76 -4.78 0.50
C ARG A 27 -4.28 -4.80 0.65
N PRO A 28 -4.96 -5.95 0.51
CA PRO A 28 -6.43 -6.03 0.60
C PRO A 28 -7.02 -5.37 1.86
N GLU A 29 -6.42 -5.64 3.02
CA GLU A 29 -6.84 -5.08 4.30
C GLU A 29 -6.65 -3.55 4.38
N VAL A 30 -5.71 -2.99 3.61
CA VAL A 30 -5.50 -1.55 3.54
C VAL A 30 -6.48 -0.90 2.57
N LEU A 31 -6.78 -1.57 1.45
CA LEU A 31 -7.82 -1.15 0.52
C LEU A 31 -9.19 -1.02 1.21
N ASP A 32 -9.51 -1.93 2.14
CA ASP A 32 -10.72 -1.84 2.95
C ASP A 32 -10.69 -0.65 3.91
N LEU A 33 -9.56 -0.36 4.56
CA LEU A 33 -9.41 0.81 5.45
C LEU A 33 -9.60 2.14 4.71
N ILE A 34 -9.12 2.25 3.47
CA ILE A 34 -9.23 3.48 2.67
C ILE A 34 -10.52 3.56 1.85
N LYS A 35 -11.40 2.57 1.98
CA LYS A 35 -12.66 2.51 1.23
C LYS A 35 -13.59 3.65 1.60
N ASP A 36 -13.69 3.96 2.89
CA ASP A 36 -14.47 5.11 3.39
C ASP A 36 -13.81 6.44 2.97
N PRO A 37 -14.48 7.25 2.14
CA PRO A 37 -13.97 8.56 1.75
C PRO A 37 -13.66 9.51 2.91
N ALA A 38 -14.39 9.40 4.03
CA ALA A 38 -14.22 10.29 5.18
C ALA A 38 -12.88 10.06 5.90
N GLU A 39 -12.41 8.81 5.96
CA GLU A 39 -11.15 8.45 6.63
C GLU A 39 -9.98 8.28 5.65
N ARG A 40 -10.26 8.11 4.36
CA ARG A 40 -9.26 7.83 3.31
C ARG A 40 -8.06 8.76 3.36
N LEU A 41 -8.28 10.07 3.48
CA LEU A 41 -7.20 11.05 3.50
C LEU A 41 -6.28 10.84 4.71
N THR A 42 -6.85 10.61 5.88
CA THR A 42 -6.12 10.38 7.14
C THR A 42 -5.28 9.13 7.07
N TRP A 43 -5.82 8.05 6.49
CA TRP A 43 -5.09 6.80 6.28
C TRP A 43 -3.94 6.99 5.30
N VAL A 44 -4.18 7.61 4.15
CA VAL A 44 -3.15 7.85 3.13
C VAL A 44 -2.03 8.74 3.68
N ASP A 45 -2.37 9.82 4.40
CA ASP A 45 -1.38 10.69 5.06
C ASP A 45 -0.54 9.92 6.08
N SER A 46 -1.19 9.14 6.96
CA SER A 46 -0.49 8.36 7.98
C SER A 46 0.43 7.30 7.38
N LEU A 47 -0.01 6.63 6.31
CA LEU A 47 0.80 5.64 5.58
C LEU A 47 1.99 6.29 4.87
N ALA A 48 1.79 7.45 4.23
CA ALA A 48 2.86 8.20 3.58
C ALA A 48 3.93 8.64 4.58
N VAL A 49 3.53 9.19 5.73
CA VAL A 49 4.45 9.58 6.80
C VAL A 49 5.20 8.37 7.34
N ALA A 50 4.52 7.25 7.59
CA ALA A 50 5.15 6.02 8.08
C ALA A 50 6.16 5.43 7.08
N ALA A 51 5.83 5.38 5.79
CA ALA A 51 6.72 4.92 4.72
C ALA A 51 7.94 5.83 4.58
N GLY A 52 7.74 7.15 4.57
CA GLY A 52 8.83 8.13 4.51
C GLY A 52 9.72 8.08 5.74
N ALA A 53 9.16 7.85 6.92
CA ALA A 53 9.92 7.70 8.16
C ALA A 53 10.80 6.45 8.13
N LEU A 54 10.23 5.29 7.77
CA LEU A 54 10.98 4.04 7.74
C LEU A 54 12.09 4.08 6.68
N ALA A 55 11.84 4.64 5.49
CA ALA A 55 12.86 4.76 4.45
C ALA A 55 14.08 5.57 4.90
N ARG A 56 13.85 6.64 5.66
CA ARG A 56 14.92 7.48 6.23
C ARG A 56 15.62 6.83 7.42
N GLU A 57 14.89 6.10 8.26
CA GLU A 57 15.50 5.28 9.32
C GLU A 57 16.49 4.26 8.71
N LYS A 58 16.12 3.61 7.60
CA LYS A 58 16.99 2.68 6.88
C LYS A 58 18.18 3.35 6.18
N ALA A 59 18.12 4.66 5.95
CA ALA A 59 19.25 5.46 5.50
C ALA A 59 20.17 5.91 6.66
N GLY A 60 19.86 5.54 7.90
CA GLY A 60 20.64 5.90 9.09
C GLY A 60 20.30 7.27 9.68
N MET A 61 19.22 7.92 9.23
CA MET A 61 18.81 9.22 9.77
C MET A 61 18.26 9.09 11.19
N THR A 62 18.52 10.11 12.01
CA THR A 62 17.99 10.21 13.38
C THR A 62 16.49 10.56 13.36
N THR A 63 15.77 10.23 14.43
CA THR A 63 14.34 10.59 14.58
C THR A 63 14.10 12.09 14.43
N SER A 64 15.04 12.92 14.90
CA SER A 64 14.96 14.38 14.81
C SER A 64 15.07 14.90 13.38
N GLU A 65 16.00 14.36 12.60
CA GLU A 65 16.13 14.71 11.18
C GLU A 65 14.90 14.30 10.38
N ILE A 66 14.40 13.08 10.61
CA ILE A 66 13.19 12.56 9.98
C ILE A 66 11.99 13.46 10.28
N ALA A 67 11.82 13.84 11.55
CA ALA A 67 10.74 14.72 11.99
C ALA A 67 10.77 16.08 11.28
N ARG A 68 11.97 16.70 11.18
CA ARG A 68 12.15 17.97 10.45
C ARG A 68 11.85 17.82 8.96
N GLU A 69 12.36 16.78 8.31
CA GLU A 69 12.15 16.58 6.87
C GLU A 69 10.70 16.29 6.50
N LEU A 70 10.00 15.52 7.33
CA LEU A 70 8.60 15.13 7.08
C LEU A 70 7.59 16.14 7.63
N GLY A 71 8.04 17.21 8.30
CA GLY A 71 7.17 18.23 8.90
C GLY A 71 6.28 17.67 10.01
N ARG A 72 6.80 16.74 10.83
CA ARG A 72 6.07 16.10 11.94
C ARG A 72 6.84 16.21 13.24
N THR A 73 6.21 15.88 14.36
CA THR A 73 6.89 15.83 15.66
C THR A 73 7.70 14.53 15.79
N GLU A 74 8.79 14.57 16.55
CA GLU A 74 9.58 13.36 16.86
C GLU A 74 8.75 12.25 17.51
N GLN A 75 7.75 12.63 18.32
CA GLN A 75 6.83 11.69 18.94
C GLN A 75 6.03 10.92 17.89
N THR A 76 5.48 11.61 16.88
CA THR A 76 4.74 10.98 15.78
C THR A 76 5.64 10.04 14.98
N ILE A 77 6.85 10.49 14.63
CA ILE A 77 7.83 9.64 13.93
C ILE A 77 8.17 8.40 14.75
N ARG A 78 8.44 8.56 16.05
CA ARG A 78 8.77 7.44 16.94
C ARG A 78 7.64 6.41 17.02
N LYS A 79 6.38 6.86 17.10
CA LYS A 79 5.21 5.96 17.08
C LYS A 79 5.13 5.15 15.80
N HIS A 80 5.35 5.78 14.64
CA HIS A 80 5.37 5.08 13.35
C HIS A 80 6.53 4.09 13.27
N LEU A 81 7.76 4.53 13.57
CA LEU A 81 8.95 3.68 13.50
C LEU A 81 8.84 2.48 14.42
N LYS A 82 8.37 2.64 15.66
CA LYS A 82 8.19 1.52 16.60
C LYS A 82 7.03 0.59 16.25
N GLY A 83 6.19 0.94 15.27
CA GLY A 83 4.98 0.17 14.94
C GLY A 83 3.85 0.33 15.97
N GLU A 84 3.90 1.34 16.84
CA GLU A 84 2.85 1.63 17.82
C GLU A 84 1.59 2.21 17.14
N SER A 85 1.76 2.87 15.99
CA SER A 85 0.66 3.26 15.12
C SER A 85 0.27 2.14 14.15
N LYS A 86 -1.01 2.04 13.77
CA LYS A 86 -1.44 1.05 12.78
C LYS A 86 -0.77 1.22 11.41
N ALA A 87 -0.60 2.45 10.92
CA ALA A 87 0.12 2.73 9.68
C ALA A 87 1.59 2.27 9.74
N GLY A 88 2.28 2.55 10.85
CA GLY A 88 3.65 2.11 11.09
C GLY A 88 3.80 0.59 11.13
N GLN A 89 2.84 -0.10 11.76
CA GLN A 89 2.79 -1.56 11.76
C GLN A 89 2.68 -2.10 10.32
N LEU A 90 1.70 -1.62 9.55
CA LEU A 90 1.46 -2.08 8.18
C LEU A 90 2.68 -1.85 7.27
N VAL A 91 3.28 -0.66 7.35
CA VAL A 91 4.48 -0.33 6.55
C VAL A 91 5.68 -1.21 6.91
N ARG A 92 5.88 -1.51 8.21
CA ARG A 92 6.95 -2.39 8.67
C ARG A 92 6.75 -3.83 8.19
N GLU A 93 5.53 -4.34 8.24
CA GLU A 93 5.19 -5.65 7.67
C GLU A 93 5.49 -5.69 6.16
N THR A 94 5.11 -4.66 5.42
CA THR A 94 5.42 -4.52 3.99
C THR A 94 6.94 -4.53 3.74
N TYR A 95 7.73 -3.83 4.57
CA TYR A 95 9.19 -3.84 4.48
C TYR A 95 9.77 -5.26 4.64
N GLU A 96 9.30 -6.03 5.62
CA GLU A 96 9.78 -7.40 5.83
C GLU A 96 9.38 -8.34 4.68
N LEU A 97 8.20 -8.15 4.07
CA LEU A 97 7.80 -8.87 2.86
C LEU A 97 8.73 -8.56 1.67
N ILE A 98 9.07 -7.28 1.46
CA ILE A 98 10.01 -6.85 0.42
C ILE A 98 11.39 -7.48 0.67
N LYS A 99 11.89 -7.38 1.90
CA LYS A 99 13.18 -7.94 2.30
C LYS A 99 13.25 -9.46 2.11
N GLY A 100 12.13 -10.15 2.32
CA GLY A 100 12.00 -11.59 2.06
C GLY A 100 11.86 -11.98 0.59
N GLY A 101 11.95 -11.03 -0.36
CA GLY A 101 11.76 -11.28 -1.79
C GLY A 101 10.31 -11.56 -2.20
N LYS A 102 9.34 -11.32 -1.30
CA LYS A 102 7.91 -11.64 -1.51
C LYS A 102 7.11 -10.45 -2.03
N LEU A 103 7.78 -9.42 -2.56
CA LEU A 103 7.12 -8.23 -3.11
C LEU A 103 6.29 -8.56 -4.36
N GLU A 104 6.68 -9.58 -5.12
CA GLU A 104 5.93 -10.05 -6.29
C GLU A 104 4.48 -10.34 -5.93
N ASN A 105 4.18 -10.91 -4.75
CA ASN A 105 2.80 -11.17 -4.31
C ASN A 105 1.94 -9.90 -4.20
N VAL A 106 2.55 -8.74 -3.95
CA VAL A 106 1.83 -7.46 -3.80
C VAL A 106 1.64 -6.79 -5.16
N LEU A 107 2.63 -6.84 -6.05
CA LEU A 107 2.55 -6.22 -7.39
C LEU A 107 1.73 -7.08 -8.36
N THR A 108 1.87 -8.40 -8.32
CA THR A 108 1.06 -9.33 -9.12
C THR A 108 -0.44 -9.14 -8.86
N SER A 109 -0.81 -8.70 -7.64
CA SER A 109 -2.20 -8.37 -7.30
C SER A 109 -2.81 -7.26 -8.19
N LEU A 110 -2.01 -6.35 -8.77
CA LEU A 110 -2.51 -5.27 -9.62
C LEU A 110 -2.82 -5.72 -11.05
N GLU A 111 -1.92 -6.48 -11.67
CA GLU A 111 -2.15 -7.10 -12.98
C GLU A 111 -3.32 -8.10 -12.89
N GLU A 112 -3.32 -8.95 -11.86
CA GLU A 112 -4.43 -9.87 -11.58
C GLU A 112 -5.73 -9.12 -11.30
N CYS A 113 -5.72 -8.00 -10.55
CA CYS A 113 -6.93 -7.19 -10.33
C CYS A 113 -7.53 -6.69 -11.65
N ARG A 114 -6.69 -6.35 -12.65
CA ARG A 114 -7.16 -5.93 -13.97
C ARG A 114 -7.80 -7.10 -14.71
N GLU A 115 -7.14 -8.25 -14.73
CA GLU A 115 -7.64 -9.45 -15.39
C GLU A 115 -8.93 -9.99 -14.73
N TYR A 116 -8.99 -10.01 -13.39
CA TYR A 116 -10.18 -10.41 -12.64
C TYR A 116 -11.34 -9.44 -12.83
N ARG A 117 -11.08 -8.13 -12.95
CA ARG A 117 -12.12 -7.14 -13.27
C ARG A 117 -12.72 -7.40 -14.65
N GLU A 118 -11.88 -7.68 -15.65
CA GLU A 118 -12.35 -7.98 -17.01
C GLU A 118 -13.15 -9.29 -17.06
N LYS A 119 -12.66 -10.34 -16.39
CA LYS A 119 -13.39 -11.60 -16.23
C LYS A 119 -14.74 -11.39 -15.53
N TYR A 120 -14.79 -10.60 -14.46
CA TYR A 120 -16.02 -10.30 -13.74
C TYR A 120 -17.06 -9.58 -14.61
N GLU A 121 -16.65 -8.55 -15.37
CA GLU A 121 -17.56 -7.82 -16.27
C GLU A 121 -18.07 -8.68 -17.43
N ASN A 122 -17.26 -9.62 -17.92
CA ASN A 122 -17.72 -10.60 -18.93
C ASN A 122 -18.74 -11.58 -18.32
N LEU A 123 -18.44 -12.14 -17.14
CA LEU A 123 -19.33 -13.10 -16.47
C LEU A 123 -20.66 -12.45 -16.10
N LYS A 124 -20.65 -11.19 -15.66
CA LYS A 124 -21.85 -10.42 -15.35
C LYS A 124 -22.73 -10.23 -16.59
N ARG A 125 -22.13 -9.88 -17.74
CA ARG A 125 -22.85 -9.75 -19.02
C ARG A 125 -23.47 -11.07 -19.50
N GLU A 126 -22.74 -12.18 -19.39
CA GLU A 126 -23.30 -13.50 -19.72
C GLU A 126 -24.47 -13.88 -18.81
N LEU A 127 -24.36 -13.61 -17.51
CA LEU A 127 -25.43 -13.87 -16.55
C LEU A 127 -26.69 -13.06 -16.88
N GLU A 128 -26.55 -11.78 -17.24
CA GLU A 128 -27.64 -10.92 -17.69
C GLU A 128 -28.32 -11.51 -18.94
N ARG A 129 -27.52 -11.91 -19.95
CA ARG A 129 -28.03 -12.51 -21.19
C ARG A 129 -28.81 -13.81 -20.93
N ILE A 130 -28.27 -14.68 -20.09
CA ILE A 130 -28.92 -15.96 -19.74
C ILE A 130 -30.23 -15.71 -19.00
N LYS A 131 -30.27 -14.73 -18.09
CA LYS A 131 -31.51 -14.35 -17.40
C LYS A 131 -32.58 -13.86 -18.38
N ASP A 132 -32.21 -13.01 -19.34
CA ASP A 132 -33.13 -12.53 -20.38
C ASP A 132 -33.65 -13.66 -21.28
N GLU A 133 -32.79 -14.62 -21.64
CA GLU A 133 -33.18 -15.80 -22.43
C GLU A 133 -34.15 -16.71 -21.66
N ILE A 134 -33.88 -16.96 -20.38
CA ILE A 134 -34.79 -17.72 -19.50
C ILE A 134 -36.14 -17.02 -19.37
N GLU A 135 -36.15 -15.69 -19.18
CA GLU A 135 -37.41 -14.93 -19.05
C GLU A 135 -38.24 -14.97 -20.35
N LYS A 136 -37.59 -14.98 -21.52
CA LYS A 136 -38.26 -15.15 -22.82
C LYS A 136 -38.85 -16.55 -23.01
N LEU A 137 -38.22 -17.59 -22.45
CA LEU A 137 -38.70 -18.98 -22.54
C LEU A 137 -39.81 -19.30 -21.54
N LEU A 138 -39.94 -18.52 -20.46
CA LEU A 138 -40.98 -18.66 -19.44
C LEU A 138 -42.23 -17.81 -19.72
N LYS A 139 -42.20 -16.98 -20.77
CA LYS A 139 -43.37 -16.24 -21.31
C LYS A 139 -43.99 -16.99 -22.47
#